data_AF-X0Y0D9-F1
#
_entry.id   AF-X0Y0D9-F1
#
_cell.length_a   1.000
_cell.length_b   1.000
_cell.length_c   1.000
_cell.angle_alpha   90.00
_cell.angle_beta   90.00
_cell.angle_gamma   90.00
#
_symmetry.space_group_name_H-M   'P 1'
#
loop_
_entity.id
_entity.type
_entity.pdbx_description
1 polymer ?
#
loop_
_entity_poly.entity_id
_entity_poly.type
_entity_poly.pdbx_seq_one_letter_code
_entity_poly.pdbx_strand_id
1 'polypeptide(L)'
;FLNIGTDKKPTFDGGTELLAGTPGTFIDVGTRATPTTVDWDNDGGKDLVVGALDGKIHIFINCGGGGTVPPHFYFSPPSGDIAWENNYDLVVPSLRSSPELIDLDGDGKIDLLTGNTEGQLLFYRNVGTDAEPSFSGYSLVESNDVPIDLPGSPRSRPSVCYWTGDGHFGPIDGYPDVLIGAGDGKVHLYRGMPKDGDIDGDGNVDFTDFALFAAYWSQTDCAQCGGADFTGDGQVDIDDLGCFAANWLLG
;
A
#
# COMPACT_ATOMS: atom_id res chain seq x y z
N PHE A 1 -18.30 -10.80 -1.28
CA PHE A 1 -19.24 -11.94 -1.21
C PHE A 1 -19.89 -11.96 0.16
N LEU A 2 -21.22 -11.96 0.23
CA LEU A 2 -21.90 -12.14 1.51
C LEU A 2 -21.77 -13.61 1.92
N ASN A 3 -21.35 -13.87 3.15
CA ASN A 3 -21.50 -15.19 3.75
C ASN A 3 -22.99 -15.59 3.71
N ILE A 4 -23.37 -16.53 2.82
CA ILE A 4 -24.75 -17.01 2.70
C ILE A 4 -25.09 -18.07 3.75
N GLY A 5 -24.12 -18.42 4.59
CA GLY A 5 -24.25 -19.37 5.68
C GLY A 5 -24.45 -18.67 7.02
N THR A 6 -23.71 -19.11 8.03
CA THR A 6 -23.68 -18.47 9.36
C THR A 6 -22.24 -18.18 9.76
N ASP A 7 -22.00 -17.33 10.76
CA ASP A 7 -20.64 -17.08 11.25
C ASP A 7 -19.95 -18.35 11.77
N LYS A 8 -20.73 -19.31 12.27
CA LYS A 8 -20.22 -20.62 12.75
C LYS A 8 -20.03 -21.65 11.65
N LYS A 9 -20.57 -21.39 10.46
CA LYS A 9 -20.49 -22.26 9.28
C LYS A 9 -20.60 -21.38 8.04
N PRO A 10 -19.53 -20.66 7.69
CA PRO A 10 -19.57 -19.79 6.53
C PRO A 10 -19.74 -20.64 5.28
N THR A 11 -20.58 -20.16 4.36
CA THR A 11 -20.75 -20.79 3.05
C THR A 11 -20.76 -19.72 1.99
N PHE A 12 -20.13 -20.03 0.86
CA PHE A 12 -20.14 -19.24 -0.36
C PHE A 12 -20.92 -20.02 -1.44
N ASP A 13 -21.23 -19.36 -2.55
CA ASP A 13 -21.76 -20.07 -3.72
C ASP A 13 -20.70 -20.98 -4.35
N GLY A 14 -21.02 -21.60 -5.49
CA GLY A 14 -20.10 -22.50 -6.19
C GLY A 14 -18.85 -21.82 -6.78
N GLY A 15 -18.72 -20.50 -6.64
CA GLY A 15 -17.73 -19.72 -7.36
C GLY A 15 -18.08 -19.57 -8.84
N THR A 16 -17.48 -18.58 -9.49
CA THR A 16 -17.59 -18.37 -10.93
C THR A 16 -16.27 -17.79 -11.42
N GLU A 17 -15.79 -18.29 -12.56
CA GLU A 17 -14.63 -17.72 -13.24
C GLU A 17 -15.02 -16.37 -13.85
N LEU A 18 -14.18 -15.35 -13.66
CA LEU A 18 -14.47 -14.00 -14.13
C LEU A 18 -14.25 -13.89 -15.65
N LEU A 19 -15.15 -13.15 -16.30
CA LEU A 19 -15.14 -12.92 -17.75
C LEU A 19 -14.73 -11.49 -18.06
N ALA A 20 -14.04 -11.29 -19.18
CA ALA A 20 -13.68 -9.97 -19.70
C ALA A 20 -13.78 -9.94 -21.23
N GLY A 21 -14.08 -8.76 -21.77
CA GLY A 21 -14.24 -8.56 -23.21
C GLY A 21 -15.49 -9.25 -23.76
N THR A 22 -15.32 -10.08 -24.79
CA THR A 22 -16.44 -10.74 -25.47
C THR A 22 -17.13 -11.78 -24.58
N PRO A 23 -18.46 -11.98 -24.72
CA PRO A 23 -19.19 -12.95 -23.91
C PRO A 23 -18.58 -14.36 -23.99
N GLY A 24 -18.35 -14.98 -22.82
CA GLY A 24 -17.78 -16.32 -22.71
C GLY A 24 -16.25 -16.37 -22.74
N THR A 25 -15.57 -15.22 -22.75
CA THR A 25 -14.10 -15.16 -22.65
C THR A 25 -13.67 -14.91 -21.20
N PHE A 26 -12.81 -15.78 -20.69
CA PHE A 26 -12.27 -15.69 -19.33
C PHE A 26 -11.16 -14.64 -19.23
N ILE A 27 -11.01 -14.06 -18.05
CA ILE A 27 -9.79 -13.36 -17.68
C ILE A 27 -8.62 -14.34 -17.70
N ASP A 28 -7.56 -13.99 -18.43
CA ASP A 28 -6.33 -14.78 -18.53
C ASP A 28 -5.10 -13.85 -18.54
N VAL A 29 -4.51 -13.70 -17.36
CA VAL A 29 -3.23 -12.98 -17.15
C VAL A 29 -2.03 -13.93 -17.25
N GLY A 30 -2.22 -15.15 -17.74
CA GLY A 30 -1.21 -16.20 -17.75
C GLY A 30 -1.11 -16.94 -16.41
N THR A 31 0.09 -17.02 -15.84
CA THR A 31 0.33 -17.88 -14.66
C THR A 31 0.55 -17.09 -13.38
N ARG A 32 0.15 -17.67 -12.24
CA ARG A 32 0.31 -17.11 -10.89
C ARG A 32 -0.43 -15.79 -10.67
N ALA A 33 -1.65 -15.71 -11.20
CA ALA A 33 -2.58 -14.63 -10.92
C ALA A 33 -2.62 -14.31 -9.41
N THR A 34 -2.40 -13.05 -9.08
CA THR A 34 -2.38 -12.51 -7.71
C THR A 34 -3.35 -11.33 -7.70
N PRO A 35 -4.66 -11.60 -7.52
CA PRO A 35 -5.68 -10.57 -7.60
C PRO A 35 -5.77 -9.73 -6.32
N THR A 36 -6.08 -8.46 -6.49
CA THR A 36 -6.53 -7.52 -5.46
C THR A 36 -7.61 -6.62 -6.06
N THR A 37 -8.30 -5.83 -5.24
CA THR A 37 -9.35 -4.91 -5.69
C THR A 37 -9.14 -3.53 -5.12
N VAL A 38 -9.22 -2.51 -5.97
CA VAL A 38 -9.05 -1.09 -5.62
C VAL A 38 -10.03 -0.28 -6.45
N ASP A 39 -10.35 0.95 -6.03
CA ASP A 39 -11.08 1.88 -6.88
C ASP A 39 -10.03 2.55 -7.78
N TRP A 40 -9.82 2.01 -8.98
CA TRP A 40 -8.68 2.36 -9.83
C TRP A 40 -8.95 3.65 -10.62
N ASP A 41 -10.19 3.85 -11.06
CA ASP A 41 -10.60 5.04 -11.82
C ASP A 41 -11.39 6.06 -10.99
N ASN A 42 -11.44 5.87 -9.66
CA ASN A 42 -12.11 6.74 -8.68
C ASN A 42 -13.58 6.98 -9.03
N ASP A 43 -14.28 5.93 -9.47
CA ASP A 43 -15.71 5.96 -9.77
C ASP A 43 -16.58 5.54 -8.57
N GLY A 44 -15.96 5.16 -7.44
CA GLY A 44 -16.59 4.68 -6.22
C GLY A 44 -16.84 3.17 -6.21
N GLY A 45 -16.60 2.49 -7.33
CA GLY A 45 -16.59 1.04 -7.50
C GLY A 45 -15.25 0.44 -7.11
N LYS A 46 -15.18 -0.90 -7.01
CA LYS A 46 -13.91 -1.60 -6.94
C LYS A 46 -13.66 -2.30 -8.26
N ASP A 47 -12.51 -2.02 -8.83
CA ASP A 47 -11.90 -2.64 -9.99
C ASP A 47 -11.05 -3.84 -9.58
N LEU A 48 -10.66 -4.63 -10.57
CA LEU A 48 -9.79 -5.78 -10.38
C LEU A 48 -8.39 -5.45 -10.89
N VAL A 49 -7.42 -5.57 -9.99
CA VAL A 49 -6.00 -5.49 -10.32
C VAL A 49 -5.37 -6.86 -10.10
N VAL A 50 -4.62 -7.36 -11.07
CA VAL A 50 -4.04 -8.71 -11.01
C VAL A 50 -2.56 -8.64 -11.33
N GLY A 51 -1.74 -9.08 -10.38
CA GLY A 51 -0.34 -9.41 -10.67
C GLY A 51 -0.20 -10.79 -11.30
N ALA A 52 0.84 -11.00 -12.10
CA ALA A 52 1.10 -12.28 -12.77
C ALA A 52 2.60 -12.57 -12.88
N LEU A 53 2.98 -13.78 -13.30
CA LEU A 53 4.38 -14.21 -13.43
C LEU A 53 5.17 -13.37 -14.45
N ASP A 54 4.51 -12.78 -15.44
CA ASP A 54 5.15 -11.91 -16.43
C ASP A 54 5.65 -10.57 -15.85
N GLY A 55 5.33 -10.28 -14.58
CA GLY A 55 5.73 -9.08 -13.87
C GLY A 55 4.83 -7.88 -14.15
N LYS A 56 3.79 -8.01 -14.98
CA LYS A 56 2.89 -6.91 -15.29
C LYS A 56 1.84 -6.70 -14.21
N ILE A 57 1.24 -5.51 -14.21
CA ILE A 57 0.08 -5.17 -13.37
C ILE A 57 -1.12 -5.02 -14.31
N HIS A 58 -1.99 -6.03 -14.29
CA HIS A 58 -3.14 -6.12 -15.18
C HIS A 58 -4.36 -5.46 -14.53
N ILE A 59 -4.99 -4.55 -15.25
CA ILE A 59 -6.12 -3.74 -14.80
C ILE A 59 -7.37 -4.16 -15.56
N PHE A 60 -8.46 -4.37 -14.82
CA PHE A 60 -9.78 -4.61 -15.37
C PHE A 60 -10.76 -3.64 -14.71
N ILE A 61 -11.26 -2.69 -15.51
CA ILE A 61 -12.21 -1.67 -15.05
C ILE A 61 -13.58 -2.31 -14.92
N ASN A 62 -14.13 -2.21 -13.73
CA ASN A 62 -15.44 -2.71 -13.37
C ASN A 62 -16.51 -1.72 -13.83
N CYS A 63 -17.35 -2.14 -14.77
CA CYS A 63 -18.44 -1.29 -15.28
C CYS A 63 -19.77 -1.53 -14.56
N GLY A 64 -19.76 -2.27 -13.45
CA GLY A 64 -20.91 -2.54 -12.60
C GLY A 64 -21.25 -1.34 -11.72
N GLY A 65 -22.41 -0.71 -11.97
CA GLY A 65 -22.82 0.50 -11.24
C GLY A 65 -23.53 0.23 -9.90
N GLY A 66 -23.05 0.89 -8.84
CA GLY A 66 -23.83 1.29 -7.66
C GLY A 66 -24.63 0.17 -6.95
N GLY A 67 -24.09 -1.05 -6.92
CA GLY A 67 -24.67 -2.17 -6.17
C GLY A 67 -25.91 -2.84 -6.78
N THR A 68 -26.38 -2.39 -7.95
CA THR A 68 -27.52 -3.01 -8.67
C THR A 68 -27.08 -3.89 -9.83
N VAL A 69 -25.90 -3.62 -10.40
CA VAL A 69 -25.26 -4.45 -11.41
C VAL A 69 -24.02 -5.09 -10.80
N PRO A 70 -23.89 -6.43 -10.83
CA PRO A 70 -22.69 -7.08 -10.31
C PRO A 70 -21.44 -6.66 -11.09
N PRO A 71 -20.24 -6.80 -10.49
CA PRO A 71 -19.01 -6.45 -11.19
C PRO A 71 -18.85 -7.19 -12.51
N HIS A 72 -18.45 -6.47 -13.57
CA HIS A 72 -18.18 -7.06 -14.88
C HIS A 72 -17.17 -6.22 -15.68
N PHE A 73 -16.39 -6.89 -16.53
CA PHE A 73 -15.21 -6.32 -17.20
C PHE A 73 -15.35 -6.35 -18.73
N TYR A 74 -16.54 -6.04 -19.24
CA TYR A 74 -16.88 -6.19 -20.67
C TYR A 74 -16.02 -5.31 -21.60
N PHE A 75 -15.55 -4.16 -21.10
CA PHE A 75 -14.72 -3.23 -21.88
C PHE A 75 -13.22 -3.49 -21.75
N SER A 76 -12.78 -4.33 -20.80
CA SER A 76 -11.38 -4.71 -20.67
C SER A 76 -11.04 -5.88 -21.60
N PRO A 77 -9.81 -5.94 -22.15
CA PRO A 77 -9.35 -7.13 -22.85
C PRO A 77 -9.23 -8.32 -21.88
N PRO A 78 -9.24 -9.58 -22.37
CA PRO A 78 -9.11 -10.77 -21.52
C PRO A 78 -7.83 -10.81 -20.67
N SER A 79 -6.76 -10.18 -21.15
CA SER A 79 -5.50 -10.03 -20.42
C SER A 79 -5.46 -8.81 -19.51
N GLY A 80 -6.49 -7.96 -19.50
CA GLY A 80 -6.47 -6.67 -18.84
C GLY A 80 -5.61 -5.64 -19.59
N ASP A 81 -5.87 -4.37 -19.31
CA ASP A 81 -4.95 -3.29 -19.66
C ASP A 81 -3.75 -3.33 -18.70
N ILE A 82 -2.64 -2.68 -19.04
CA ILE A 82 -1.43 -2.69 -18.21
C ILE A 82 -1.24 -1.32 -17.59
N ALA A 83 -0.98 -1.28 -16.28
CA ALA A 83 -0.59 -0.05 -15.59
C ALA A 83 0.60 0.63 -16.28
N TRP A 84 0.66 1.96 -16.27
CA TRP A 84 1.71 2.69 -16.99
C TRP A 84 2.87 3.10 -16.10
N GLU A 85 4.08 2.95 -16.65
CA GLU A 85 5.31 3.54 -16.13
C GLU A 85 5.95 4.38 -17.23
N ASN A 86 6.08 5.70 -17.04
CA ASN A 86 6.69 6.63 -18.01
C ASN A 86 6.14 6.50 -19.45
N ASN A 87 4.82 6.30 -19.59
CA ASN A 87 4.11 6.04 -20.86
C ASN A 87 4.42 4.68 -21.53
N TYR A 88 4.94 3.71 -20.78
CA TYR A 88 5.12 2.33 -21.21
C TYR A 88 4.35 1.38 -20.29
N ASP A 89 4.13 0.14 -20.73
CA ASP A 89 3.65 -0.93 -19.85
C ASP A 89 4.60 -1.08 -18.65
N LEU A 90 4.06 -0.98 -17.43
CA LEU A 90 4.78 -1.25 -16.20
C LEU A 90 5.11 -2.74 -16.13
N VAL A 91 6.40 -3.05 -15.97
CA VAL A 91 6.90 -4.41 -15.76
C VAL A 91 7.75 -4.41 -14.50
N VAL A 92 7.26 -5.06 -13.44
CA VAL A 92 8.00 -5.26 -12.19
C VAL A 92 9.27 -6.06 -12.48
N PRO A 93 10.45 -5.61 -12.00
CA PRO A 93 11.71 -6.28 -12.26
C PRO A 93 11.73 -7.70 -11.69
N SER A 94 12.51 -8.55 -12.36
CA SER A 94 12.78 -9.92 -11.93
C SER A 94 11.56 -10.85 -11.86
N LEU A 95 10.54 -10.56 -12.70
CA LEU A 95 9.32 -11.35 -12.84
C LEU A 95 8.44 -11.38 -11.59
N ARG A 96 7.19 -11.78 -11.81
CA ARG A 96 6.13 -11.88 -10.81
C ARG A 96 5.81 -10.53 -10.17
N SER A 97 4.57 -10.13 -10.27
CA SER A 97 4.02 -9.03 -9.48
C SER A 97 3.09 -9.59 -8.40
N SER A 98 2.98 -8.88 -7.28
CA SER A 98 2.05 -9.16 -6.18
C SER A 98 1.61 -7.83 -5.61
N PRO A 99 0.66 -7.17 -6.31
CA PRO A 99 0.27 -5.81 -6.00
C PRO A 99 -0.56 -5.73 -4.73
N GLU A 100 -0.33 -4.65 -4.00
CA GLU A 100 -1.18 -4.04 -2.99
C GLU A 100 -1.29 -2.56 -3.36
N LEU A 101 -2.51 -2.02 -3.36
CA LEU A 101 -2.76 -0.63 -3.73
C LEU A 101 -3.40 0.12 -2.58
N ILE A 102 -2.75 1.18 -2.17
CA ILE A 102 -3.13 2.04 -1.06
C ILE A 102 -2.42 3.38 -1.26
N ASP A 103 -3.03 4.47 -0.81
CA ASP A 103 -2.31 5.73 -0.64
C ASP A 103 -1.29 5.54 0.50
N LEU A 104 -0.01 5.36 0.13
CA LEU A 104 1.04 5.00 1.09
C LEU A 104 1.82 6.23 1.56
N ASP A 105 1.88 7.28 0.73
CA ASP A 105 2.58 8.51 1.08
C ASP A 105 1.68 9.63 1.63
N GLY A 106 0.36 9.47 1.57
CA GLY A 106 -0.62 10.39 2.16
C GLY A 106 -1.08 11.49 1.20
N ASP A 107 -0.73 11.40 -0.08
CA ASP A 107 -0.97 12.46 -1.05
C ASP A 107 -2.39 12.41 -1.67
N GLY A 108 -3.21 11.45 -1.24
CA GLY A 108 -4.58 11.26 -1.68
C GLY A 108 -4.70 10.52 -3.01
N LYS A 109 -3.62 9.92 -3.54
CA LYS A 109 -3.64 9.08 -4.74
C LYS A 109 -3.30 7.64 -4.39
N ILE A 110 -3.93 6.70 -5.06
CA ILE A 110 -3.56 5.29 -4.89
C ILE A 110 -2.16 5.00 -5.43
N ASP A 111 -1.26 4.53 -4.56
CA ASP A 111 0.06 4.04 -4.95
C ASP A 111 0.07 2.54 -5.19
N LEU A 112 1.18 2.04 -5.75
CA LEU A 112 1.43 0.63 -5.94
C LEU A 112 2.59 0.15 -5.08
N LEU A 113 2.30 -0.77 -4.17
CA LEU A 113 3.27 -1.60 -3.47
C LEU A 113 3.26 -2.99 -4.10
N THR A 114 4.41 -3.54 -4.50
CA THR A 114 4.45 -4.88 -5.09
C THR A 114 5.66 -5.69 -4.64
N GLY A 115 5.43 -6.98 -4.44
CA GLY A 115 6.50 -7.96 -4.32
C GLY A 115 6.92 -8.55 -5.67
N ASN A 116 8.10 -9.17 -5.72
CA ASN A 116 8.63 -9.84 -6.90
C ASN A 116 9.24 -11.22 -6.60
N THR A 117 9.86 -11.85 -7.61
CA THR A 117 10.54 -13.15 -7.47
C THR A 117 11.92 -13.06 -6.80
N GLU A 118 12.48 -11.88 -6.63
CA GLU A 118 13.72 -11.70 -5.85
C GLU A 118 13.46 -11.53 -4.37
N GLY A 119 12.19 -11.41 -3.94
CA GLY A 119 11.85 -11.15 -2.55
C GLY A 119 11.95 -9.68 -2.15
N GLN A 120 12.16 -8.80 -3.12
CA GLN A 120 12.18 -7.36 -2.91
C GLN A 120 10.76 -6.83 -2.71
N LEU A 121 10.63 -5.76 -1.94
CA LEU A 121 9.42 -4.97 -1.87
C LEU A 121 9.65 -3.65 -2.61
N LEU A 122 8.80 -3.35 -3.59
CA LEU A 122 8.94 -2.21 -4.48
C LEU A 122 7.76 -1.26 -4.31
N PHE A 123 8.06 0.03 -4.16
CA PHE A 123 7.08 1.10 -4.09
C PHE A 123 7.13 1.95 -5.35
N TYR A 124 5.97 2.11 -5.99
CA TYR A 124 5.74 2.96 -7.14
C TYR A 124 4.75 4.05 -6.74
N ARG A 125 5.25 5.29 -6.60
CA ARG A 125 4.42 6.46 -6.34
C ARG A 125 3.58 6.82 -7.56
N ASN A 126 2.29 7.05 -7.36
CA ASN A 126 1.41 7.54 -8.41
C ASN A 126 1.68 9.03 -8.70
N VAL A 127 2.21 9.31 -9.88
CA VAL A 127 2.47 10.66 -10.39
C VAL A 127 1.39 11.15 -11.35
N GLY A 128 0.39 10.31 -11.62
CA GLY A 128 -0.79 10.63 -12.40
C GLY A 128 -1.86 11.33 -11.56
N THR A 129 -3.11 10.94 -11.80
CA THR A 129 -4.25 11.36 -10.97
C THR A 129 -4.79 10.16 -10.23
N ASP A 130 -5.66 10.39 -9.26
CA ASP A 130 -6.34 9.30 -8.54
C ASP A 130 -7.31 8.52 -9.46
N ALA A 131 -7.83 9.15 -10.52
CA ALA A 131 -8.71 8.52 -11.50
C ALA A 131 -7.97 7.92 -12.72
N GLU A 132 -6.69 8.27 -12.89
CA GLU A 132 -5.83 7.76 -13.96
C GLU A 132 -4.40 7.56 -13.39
N PRO A 133 -4.17 6.46 -12.64
CA PRO A 133 -2.88 6.18 -12.05
C PRO A 133 -1.78 5.99 -13.10
N SER A 134 -0.63 6.60 -12.85
CA SER A 134 0.56 6.46 -13.70
C SER A 134 1.80 6.59 -12.83
N PHE A 135 2.83 5.79 -13.13
CA PHE A 135 4.04 5.69 -12.32
C PHE A 135 5.26 6.21 -13.10
N SER A 136 6.33 6.60 -12.40
CA SER A 136 7.55 7.11 -13.04
C SER A 136 8.82 6.30 -12.72
N GLY A 137 8.68 5.18 -12.02
CA GLY A 137 9.78 4.40 -11.49
C GLY A 137 9.39 3.76 -10.16
N TYR A 138 10.31 2.99 -9.59
CA TYR A 138 10.18 2.46 -8.25
C TYR A 138 11.33 2.87 -7.34
N SER A 139 11.06 2.81 -6.05
CA SER A 139 12.06 2.71 -5.00
C SER A 139 11.92 1.35 -4.31
N LEU A 140 13.02 0.85 -3.75
CA LEU A 140 12.94 -0.29 -2.85
C LEU A 140 12.38 0.19 -1.52
N VAL A 141 11.43 -0.53 -0.95
CA VAL A 141 10.97 -0.24 0.40
C VAL A 141 12.06 -0.64 1.36
N GLU A 142 12.37 0.23 2.30
CA GLU A 142 13.47 0.05 3.24
C GLU A 142 12.96 -0.22 4.66
N SER A 143 13.78 -0.90 5.46
CA SER A 143 13.59 -1.07 6.89
C SER A 143 14.91 -0.76 7.58
N ASN A 144 14.94 0.33 8.36
CA ASN A 144 16.15 0.88 8.96
C ASN A 144 17.25 1.15 7.91
N ASP A 145 16.90 1.90 6.85
CA ASP A 145 17.79 2.29 5.74
C ASP A 145 18.39 1.10 4.95
N VAL A 146 17.78 -0.08 5.06
CA VAL A 146 18.17 -1.27 4.32
C VAL A 146 16.99 -1.74 3.48
N PRO A 147 17.14 -1.90 2.16
CA PRO A 147 16.10 -2.47 1.32
C PRO A 147 15.57 -3.79 1.86
N ILE A 148 14.25 -3.91 1.88
CA ILE A 148 13.56 -5.16 2.19
C ILE A 148 13.78 -6.12 1.03
N ASP A 149 14.75 -7.01 1.22
CA ASP A 149 15.10 -8.09 0.31
C ASP A 149 15.14 -9.41 1.11
N LEU A 150 14.15 -10.27 0.87
CA LEU A 150 13.97 -11.48 1.67
C LEU A 150 15.05 -12.54 1.36
N PRO A 151 15.70 -13.13 2.38
CA PRO A 151 16.73 -14.15 2.15
C PRO A 151 16.13 -15.50 1.69
N GLY A 152 16.88 -16.28 0.91
CA GLY A 152 16.57 -17.70 0.65
C GLY A 152 15.96 -17.98 -0.72
N SER A 153 14.79 -18.65 -0.79
CA SER A 153 14.04 -18.88 -2.04
C SER A 153 13.00 -17.76 -2.17
N PRO A 154 13.39 -16.61 -2.73
CA PRO A 154 12.76 -15.39 -2.32
C PRO A 154 11.55 -15.16 -3.20
N ARG A 155 10.45 -14.74 -2.59
CA ARG A 155 9.23 -14.26 -3.23
C ARG A 155 8.56 -13.40 -2.20
N SER A 156 8.25 -12.17 -2.53
CA SER A 156 7.52 -11.27 -1.65
C SER A 156 6.06 -11.23 -2.09
N ARG A 157 5.16 -11.34 -1.12
CA ARG A 157 3.73 -11.09 -1.28
C ARG A 157 3.32 -10.16 -0.15
N PRO A 158 3.34 -8.85 -0.39
CA PRO A 158 2.93 -7.90 0.63
C PRO A 158 1.43 -8.06 0.94
N SER A 159 1.08 -7.66 2.15
CA SER A 159 -0.28 -7.38 2.60
C SER A 159 -0.17 -6.20 3.54
N VAL A 160 -0.78 -5.09 3.13
CA VAL A 160 -0.80 -3.86 3.93
C VAL A 160 -1.93 -3.94 4.95
N CYS A 161 -1.64 -3.59 6.20
CA CYS A 161 -2.60 -3.67 7.28
C CYS A 161 -2.27 -2.68 8.40
N TYR A 162 -3.23 -2.42 9.28
CA TYR A 162 -3.02 -1.64 10.51
C TYR A 162 -3.10 -2.63 11.68
N TRP A 163 -2.00 -3.33 11.98
CA TRP A 163 -2.02 -4.41 12.96
C TRP A 163 -1.32 -4.04 14.27
N THR A 164 -0.24 -3.29 14.19
CA THR A 164 0.40 -2.58 15.29
C THR A 164 0.02 -1.12 15.21
N GLY A 165 0.21 -0.37 16.30
CA GLY A 165 -0.18 1.03 16.29
C GLY A 165 -1.70 1.25 16.29
N ASP A 166 -2.48 0.28 16.76
CA ASP A 166 -3.95 0.27 16.74
C ASP A 166 -4.58 0.59 18.11
N GLY A 167 -3.76 0.97 19.09
CA GLY A 167 -4.17 1.17 20.49
C GLY A 167 -4.29 -0.12 21.31
N HIS A 168 -4.23 -1.30 20.68
CA HIS A 168 -4.14 -2.61 21.35
C HIS A 168 -2.68 -3.07 21.46
N PHE A 169 -1.88 -2.83 20.42
CA PHE A 169 -0.43 -3.08 20.39
C PHE A 169 0.35 -1.79 20.09
N GLY A 170 0.46 -0.92 21.09
CA GLY A 170 1.13 0.39 20.99
C GLY A 170 0.15 1.56 20.97
N PRO A 171 0.64 2.82 21.00
CA PRO A 171 -0.18 4.01 20.75
C PRO A 171 -0.86 3.92 19.39
N ILE A 172 -2.01 4.57 19.21
CA ILE A 172 -2.57 4.72 17.86
C ILE A 172 -1.61 5.63 17.09
N ASP A 173 -1.03 5.13 16.00
CA ASP A 173 -0.03 5.88 15.22
C ASP A 173 -0.46 6.11 13.76
N GLY A 174 -1.50 5.43 13.27
CA GLY A 174 -2.04 5.67 11.93
C GLY A 174 -1.12 5.19 10.79
N TYR A 175 -0.03 4.49 11.08
CA TYR A 175 0.90 4.03 10.05
C TYR A 175 0.58 2.61 9.58
N PRO A 176 0.56 2.36 8.26
CA PRO A 176 0.36 1.01 7.74
C PRO A 176 1.59 0.13 8.01
N ASP A 177 1.33 -1.07 8.52
CA ASP A 177 2.26 -2.18 8.55
C ASP A 177 2.24 -2.97 7.24
N VAL A 178 3.33 -3.69 6.99
CA VAL A 178 3.42 -4.63 5.87
C VAL A 178 3.76 -6.03 6.37
N LEU A 179 2.83 -6.97 6.13
CA LEU A 179 3.10 -8.41 6.23
C LEU A 179 3.59 -8.92 4.89
N ILE A 180 4.69 -9.67 4.87
CA ILE A 180 5.24 -10.26 3.64
C ILE A 180 5.29 -11.77 3.76
N GLY A 181 4.49 -12.46 2.95
CA GLY A 181 4.59 -13.90 2.76
C GLY A 181 5.77 -14.27 1.85
N ALA A 182 6.71 -15.04 2.38
CA ALA A 182 7.94 -15.44 1.71
C ALA A 182 7.80 -16.74 0.91
N GLY A 183 8.66 -16.94 -0.09
CA GLY A 183 8.72 -18.18 -0.88
C GLY A 183 9.15 -19.42 -0.10
N ASP A 184 9.81 -19.25 1.06
CA ASP A 184 10.20 -20.33 1.98
C ASP A 184 9.07 -20.73 2.96
N GLY A 185 7.91 -20.09 2.87
CA GLY A 185 6.75 -20.36 3.72
C GLY A 185 6.70 -19.55 5.02
N LYS A 186 7.66 -18.66 5.26
CA LYS A 186 7.63 -17.74 6.41
C LYS A 186 6.80 -16.49 6.12
N VAL A 187 6.44 -15.79 7.19
CA VAL A 187 5.79 -14.48 7.15
C VAL A 187 6.66 -13.51 7.92
N HIS A 188 6.91 -12.35 7.33
CA HIS A 188 7.70 -11.27 7.90
C HIS A 188 6.78 -10.09 8.20
N LEU A 189 6.91 -9.47 9.38
CA LEU A 189 6.21 -8.23 9.73
C LEU A 189 7.21 -7.08 9.68
N TYR A 190 6.88 -6.07 8.91
CA TYR A 190 7.54 -4.76 8.90
C TYR A 190 6.54 -3.76 9.42
N ARG A 191 6.90 -3.06 10.50
CA ARG A 191 5.99 -2.13 11.15
C ARG A 191 6.09 -0.75 10.51
N GLY A 192 4.94 -0.12 10.33
CA GLY A 192 4.89 1.32 10.15
C GLY A 192 5.46 1.99 11.40
N MET A 193 6.24 3.05 11.24
CA MET A 193 6.83 3.77 12.37
C MET A 193 6.45 5.24 12.23
N PRO A 194 6.19 5.94 13.35
CA PRO A 194 5.98 7.38 13.34
C PRO A 194 7.09 8.11 12.61
N LYS A 195 6.70 9.01 11.71
CA LYS A 195 7.61 9.92 11.06
C LYS A 195 8.05 10.96 12.09
N ASP A 196 9.34 11.29 12.12
CA ASP A 196 9.81 12.41 12.93
C ASP A 196 9.03 13.66 12.54
N GLY A 197 8.38 14.29 13.51
CA GLY A 197 7.50 15.43 13.30
C GLY A 197 6.01 15.12 13.37
N ASP A 198 5.56 13.88 13.20
CA ASP A 198 4.17 13.49 13.42
C ASP A 198 4.00 13.13 14.90
N ILE A 199 3.58 14.12 15.69
CA ILE A 199 3.49 14.02 17.14
C ILE A 199 2.11 13.49 17.56
N ASP A 200 1.06 13.76 16.77
CA ASP A 200 -0.28 13.28 17.08
C ASP A 200 -0.63 11.89 16.54
N GLY A 201 0.22 11.34 15.65
CA GLY A 201 0.12 10.01 15.09
C GLY A 201 -1.02 9.89 14.07
N ASP A 202 -1.26 10.93 13.27
CA ASP A 202 -2.28 10.92 12.22
C ASP A 202 -1.73 10.57 10.82
N GLY A 203 -0.40 10.39 10.70
CA GLY A 203 0.30 10.01 9.48
C GLY A 203 0.80 11.18 8.64
N ASN A 204 0.54 12.43 9.02
CA ASN A 204 1.07 13.62 8.35
C ASN A 204 1.89 14.50 9.32
N VAL A 205 2.59 15.51 8.80
CA VAL A 205 3.31 16.50 9.62
C VAL A 205 2.78 17.88 9.27
N ASP A 206 1.89 18.38 10.11
CA ASP A 206 1.14 19.62 9.86
C ASP A 206 1.07 20.57 11.07
N PHE A 207 0.17 21.56 11.01
CA PHE A 207 0.03 22.57 12.06
C PHE A 207 -0.44 22.01 13.41
N THR A 208 -1.11 20.87 13.41
CA THR A 208 -1.54 20.16 14.62
C THR A 208 -0.31 19.61 15.33
N ASP A 209 0.61 18.98 14.61
CA ASP A 209 1.88 18.54 15.16
C ASP A 209 2.74 19.71 15.61
N PHE A 210 2.80 20.79 14.83
CA PHE A 210 3.56 21.97 15.22
C PHE A 210 3.02 22.59 16.51
N ALA A 211 1.71 22.56 16.72
CA ALA A 211 1.09 23.04 17.96
C ALA A 211 1.48 22.15 19.15
N LEU A 212 1.57 20.83 18.96
CA LEU A 212 2.07 19.91 19.98
C LEU A 212 3.56 20.14 20.23
N PHE A 213 4.39 20.20 19.19
CA PHE A 213 5.82 20.51 19.27
C PHE A 213 6.08 21.79 20.06
N ALA A 214 5.38 22.87 19.71
CA ALA A 214 5.51 24.18 20.35
C ALA A 214 5.13 24.17 21.84
N ALA A 215 4.27 23.25 22.28
CA ALA A 215 3.93 23.11 23.70
C ALA A 215 5.10 22.57 24.55
N TYR A 216 6.07 21.92 23.91
CA TYR A 216 7.27 21.36 24.55
C TYR A 216 8.56 22.14 24.21
N TRP A 217 8.47 23.22 23.42
CA TRP A 217 9.62 24.03 23.03
C TRP A 217 10.46 24.51 24.22
N SER A 218 11.78 24.39 24.11
CA SER A 218 12.77 24.75 25.16
C SER A 218 12.63 23.97 26.46
N GLN A 219 11.94 22.81 26.47
CA GLN A 219 12.05 21.88 27.58
C GLN A 219 13.42 21.21 27.59
N THR A 220 13.89 20.89 28.80
CA THR A 220 15.15 20.21 29.06
C THR A 220 14.92 19.12 30.10
N ASP A 221 15.82 18.13 30.15
CA ASP A 221 15.77 17.01 31.10
C ASP A 221 14.48 16.15 30.96
N CYS A 222 13.90 16.09 29.75
CA CYS A 222 12.76 15.23 29.44
C CYS A 222 13.19 14.04 28.57
N ALA A 223 12.54 12.89 28.74
CA ALA A 223 12.95 11.67 28.04
C ALA A 223 12.44 11.59 26.59
N GLN A 224 11.26 12.14 26.32
CA GLN A 224 10.66 12.21 24.98
C GLN A 224 9.90 13.52 24.75
N CYS A 225 9.77 14.37 25.77
CA CYS A 225 9.13 15.70 25.69
C CYS A 225 7.80 15.71 24.91
N GLY A 226 6.93 14.72 25.18
CA GLY A 226 5.64 14.59 24.50
C GLY A 226 5.71 14.21 23.02
N GLY A 227 6.85 13.69 22.55
CA GLY A 227 7.14 13.39 21.15
C GLY A 227 7.97 14.47 20.44
N ALA A 228 8.34 15.56 21.12
CA ALA A 228 9.00 16.72 20.49
C ALA A 228 10.54 16.69 20.51
N ASP A 229 11.18 15.78 21.26
CA ASP A 229 12.63 15.55 21.23
C ASP A 229 12.94 14.45 20.22
N PHE A 230 13.19 14.85 18.97
CA PHE A 230 13.43 13.95 17.85
C PHE A 230 14.89 13.50 17.80
N THR A 231 15.81 14.30 18.33
CA THR A 231 17.24 13.95 18.38
C THR A 231 17.58 13.00 19.53
N GLY A 232 16.72 12.91 20.53
CA GLY A 232 16.87 12.10 21.74
C GLY A 232 17.94 12.63 22.69
N ASP A 233 18.26 13.92 22.62
CA ASP A 233 19.33 14.54 23.42
C ASP A 233 18.84 15.05 24.79
N GLY A 234 17.53 14.96 25.04
CA GLY A 234 16.86 15.39 26.26
C GLY A 234 16.47 16.86 26.28
N GLN A 235 16.54 17.55 25.14
CA GLN A 235 16.13 18.93 24.94
C GLN A 235 15.17 19.03 23.75
N VAL A 236 14.32 20.07 23.75
CA VAL A 236 13.51 20.42 22.57
C VAL A 236 13.99 21.76 22.07
N ASP A 237 14.79 21.76 21.01
CA ASP A 237 15.44 22.94 20.48
C ASP A 237 15.45 23.03 18.94
N ILE A 238 16.35 23.86 18.42
CA ILE A 238 16.42 24.16 16.99
C ILE A 238 16.81 22.94 16.16
N ASP A 239 17.51 21.97 16.74
CA ASP A 239 17.89 20.74 16.04
C ASP A 239 16.65 19.84 15.86
N ASP A 240 15.78 19.75 16.87
CA ASP A 240 14.49 19.06 16.75
C ASP A 240 13.55 19.77 15.76
N LEU A 241 13.51 21.11 15.77
CA LEU A 241 12.77 21.86 14.76
C LEU A 241 13.32 21.60 13.35
N GLY A 242 14.62 21.33 13.22
CA GLY A 242 15.25 20.89 11.98
C GLY A 242 14.70 19.55 11.50
N CYS A 243 14.61 18.56 12.38
CA CYS A 243 13.99 17.26 12.09
C CYS A 243 12.52 17.39 11.72
N PHE A 244 11.76 18.19 12.48
CA PHE A 244 10.36 18.48 12.20
C PHE A 244 10.18 19.15 10.82
N ALA A 245 10.97 20.19 10.54
CA ALA A 245 10.88 20.94 9.29
C ALA A 245 11.30 20.13 8.07
N ALA A 246 12.19 19.14 8.24
CA ALA A 246 12.55 18.21 7.16
C ALA A 246 11.36 17.36 6.69
N ASN A 247 10.36 17.18 7.56
CA ASN A 247 9.17 16.38 7.32
C ASN A 247 7.90 17.21 7.07
N TRP A 248 7.99 18.53 7.20
CA TRP A 248 6.87 19.47 7.08
C TRP A 248 6.12 19.37 5.75
N LEU A 249 4.82 19.11 5.80
CA LEU A 249 3.96 18.95 4.62
C LEU A 249 4.47 17.90 3.63
N LEU A 250 5.31 16.96 4.07
CA LEU A 250 5.56 15.73 3.33
C LEU A 250 4.42 14.76 3.65
N GLY A 251 3.26 15.03 3.05
CA GLY A 251 2.14 14.12 2.83
C GLY A 251 1.81 14.18 1.35
#